data_AF-A0A921ERW9-F1
#
_entry.id   AF-A0A921ERW9-F1
#
_cell.length_a   1.000
_cell.length_b   1.000
_cell.length_c   1.000
_cell.angle_alpha   90.00
_cell.angle_beta   90.00
_cell.angle_gamma   90.00
#
_symmetry.space_group_name_H-M   'P 1'
#
loop_
_entity.id
_entity.type
_entity.pdbx_description
1 polymer ?
#
loop_
_entity_poly.entity_id
_entity_poly.type
_entity_poly.pdbx_seq_one_letter_code
_entity_poly.pdbx_strand_id
1 'polypeptide(L)'
;MLIRGATLAGLACAARLARLGHRVTVDSAGYTPDPLPEVVLLPAAWRDLFKKSGAHLVTALNKAGLELAEAPPAHHRFSDGSQFHLPAERGAQFHAISAAFGQEEAARWRDLLDDLMPVWAAYRRHALEGTEPVRTSAQRDELWLTRTVADAAARLTTPLAEIVLSVAPTSTAPGLAALPL
;
A
#
# COMPACT_ATOMS: atom_id res chain seq x y z
N MET A 1 -4.29 -31.80 -0.63
CA MET A 1 -4.04 -30.70 -1.59
C MET A 1 -2.59 -30.29 -1.48
N LEU A 2 -1.94 -29.97 -2.60
CA LEU A 2 -0.54 -29.55 -2.63
C LEU A 2 -0.48 -28.06 -2.97
N ILE A 3 0.19 -27.27 -2.14
CA ILE A 3 0.55 -25.88 -2.42
C ILE A 3 2.04 -25.85 -2.76
N ARG A 4 2.38 -25.41 -3.97
CA ARG A 4 3.77 -25.25 -4.39
C ARG A 4 4.25 -23.85 -4.07
N GLY A 5 5.32 -23.76 -3.29
CA GLY A 5 5.94 -22.51 -2.87
C GLY A 5 5.62 -22.11 -1.43
N ALA A 6 6.65 -21.58 -0.77
CA ALA A 6 6.62 -21.04 0.58
C ALA A 6 6.53 -19.50 0.60
N THR A 7 5.95 -18.91 -0.45
CA THR A 7 5.66 -17.47 -0.48
C THR A 7 4.57 -17.13 0.53
N LEU A 8 4.46 -15.86 0.93
CA LEU A 8 3.44 -15.39 1.85
C LEU A 8 2.03 -15.72 1.32
N ALA A 9 1.80 -15.57 0.01
CA ALA A 9 0.54 -15.93 -0.62
C ALA A 9 0.27 -17.45 -0.58
N GLY A 10 1.28 -18.28 -0.83
CA GLY A 10 1.18 -19.74 -0.74
C GLY A 10 0.86 -20.20 0.68
N LEU A 11 1.59 -19.67 1.67
CA LEU A 11 1.37 -19.96 3.09
C LEU A 11 -0.01 -19.46 3.58
N ALA A 12 -0.44 -18.28 3.14
CA ALA A 12 -1.77 -17.75 3.43
C ALA A 12 -2.88 -18.66 2.88
N CYS A 13 -2.73 -19.14 1.64
CA CYS A 13 -3.65 -20.09 1.02
C CYS A 13 -3.68 -21.41 1.79
N ALA A 14 -2.51 -21.98 2.09
CA ALA A 14 -2.38 -23.22 2.85
C ALA A 14 -3.04 -23.13 4.22
N ALA A 15 -2.80 -22.04 4.96
CA ALA A 15 -3.37 -21.82 6.29
C ALA A 15 -4.91 -21.71 6.25
N ARG A 16 -5.47 -20.99 5.26
CA ARG A 16 -6.93 -20.86 5.10
C ARG A 16 -7.58 -22.19 4.69
N LEU A 17 -6.99 -22.94 3.78
CA LEU A 17 -7.48 -24.27 3.39
C LEU A 17 -7.42 -25.26 4.56
N ALA A 18 -6.33 -25.27 5.32
CA ALA A 18 -6.21 -26.08 6.53
C ALA A 18 -7.27 -25.70 7.56
N ARG A 19 -7.54 -24.39 7.75
CA ARG A 19 -8.58 -23.89 8.65
C ARG A 19 -9.99 -24.35 8.24
N LEU A 20 -10.23 -24.55 6.95
CA LEU A 20 -11.47 -25.12 6.40
C LEU A 20 -11.54 -26.66 6.51
N GLY A 21 -10.52 -27.32 7.06
CA GLY A 21 -10.49 -28.78 7.27
C GLY A 21 -9.84 -29.57 6.14
N HIS A 22 -9.28 -28.92 5.13
CA HIS A 22 -8.55 -29.62 4.07
C HIS A 22 -7.18 -30.10 4.57
N ARG A 23 -6.78 -31.31 4.17
CA ARG A 23 -5.41 -31.78 4.34
C ARG A 23 -4.52 -31.11 3.29
N VAL A 24 -3.65 -30.21 3.73
CA VAL A 24 -2.74 -29.44 2.87
C VAL A 24 -1.30 -29.85 3.12
N THR A 25 -0.54 -30.05 2.06
CA THR A 25 0.92 -30.19 2.08
C THR A 25 1.51 -28.98 1.37
N VAL A 26 2.49 -28.32 2.00
CA VAL A 26 3.27 -27.26 1.36
C VAL A 26 4.56 -27.90 0.82
N ASP A 27 4.77 -27.77 -0.48
CA ASP A 27 6.01 -28.15 -1.15
C ASP A 27 6.82 -26.88 -1.42
N SER A 28 7.84 -26.67 -0.60
CA SER A 28 8.74 -25.52 -0.69
C SER A 28 9.96 -25.79 -1.57
N ALA A 29 10.08 -26.97 -2.20
CA ALA A 29 11.23 -27.32 -3.01
C ALA A 29 11.41 -26.34 -4.18
N GLY A 30 12.58 -25.69 -4.26
CA GLY A 30 12.89 -24.70 -5.29
C GLY A 30 12.28 -23.31 -5.07
N TYR A 31 11.65 -23.06 -3.92
CA TYR A 31 11.08 -21.75 -3.58
C TYR A 31 11.75 -21.16 -2.33
N THR A 32 12.25 -19.94 -2.45
CA THR A 32 12.73 -19.16 -1.31
C THR A 32 11.53 -18.57 -0.56
N PRO A 33 11.41 -18.75 0.76
CA PRO A 33 10.40 -18.06 1.55
C PRO A 33 10.55 -16.54 1.43
N ASP A 34 9.43 -15.82 1.36
CA ASP A 34 9.46 -14.37 1.40
C ASP A 34 10.00 -13.92 2.78
N PRO A 35 10.99 -13.00 2.84
CA PRO A 35 11.41 -12.45 4.11
C PRO A 35 10.26 -11.69 4.75
N LEU A 36 10.24 -11.65 6.08
CA LEU A 36 9.32 -10.75 6.77
C LEU A 36 9.74 -9.31 6.44
N PRO A 37 8.83 -8.45 5.96
CA PRO A 37 9.19 -7.06 5.70
C PRO A 37 9.50 -6.35 7.03
N GLU A 38 10.50 -5.46 7.02
CA GLU A 38 10.83 -4.64 8.19
C GLU A 38 9.68 -3.69 8.57
N VAL A 39 8.89 -3.25 7.58
CA VAL A 39 7.71 -2.42 7.76
C VAL A 39 6.49 -3.09 7.13
N VAL A 40 5.42 -3.23 7.91
CA VAL A 40 4.15 -3.77 7.44
C VAL A 40 3.27 -2.63 6.94
N LEU A 41 3.19 -2.43 5.62
CA LEU A 41 2.41 -1.35 5.00
C LEU A 41 0.90 -1.49 5.19
N LEU A 42 0.39 -2.74 5.24
CA LEU A 42 -1.05 -3.02 5.40
C LEU A 42 -1.31 -3.91 6.64
N PRO A 43 -1.17 -3.39 7.88
CA PRO A 43 -1.33 -4.20 9.09
C PRO A 43 -2.73 -4.82 9.21
N ALA A 44 -3.75 -4.19 8.60
CA ALA A 44 -5.11 -4.72 8.56
C ALA A 44 -5.20 -6.04 7.76
N ALA A 45 -4.49 -6.14 6.63
CA ALA A 45 -4.49 -7.36 5.80
C ALA A 45 -3.83 -8.53 6.55
N TRP A 46 -2.74 -8.27 7.28
CA TRP A 46 -2.10 -9.26 8.13
C TRP A 46 -3.00 -9.69 9.28
N ARG A 47 -3.63 -8.76 10.00
CA ARG A 47 -4.60 -9.08 11.06
C ARG A 47 -5.76 -9.92 10.55
N ASP A 48 -6.31 -9.59 9.38
CA ASP A 48 -7.38 -10.34 8.74
C ASP A 48 -6.94 -11.75 8.34
N LEU A 49 -5.75 -11.90 7.74
CA LEU A 49 -5.18 -13.20 7.38
C LEU A 49 -5.08 -14.12 8.59
N PHE A 50 -4.46 -13.66 9.69
CA PHE A 50 -4.31 -14.48 10.89
C PHE A 50 -5.67 -14.83 11.48
N LYS A 51 -6.58 -13.85 11.59
CA LYS A 51 -7.94 -14.06 12.08
C LYS A 51 -8.67 -15.14 11.29
N LYS A 52 -8.62 -15.06 9.96
CA LYS A 52 -9.24 -16.04 9.04
C LYS A 52 -8.52 -17.39 8.99
N SER A 53 -7.31 -17.47 9.54
CA SER A 53 -6.54 -18.71 9.69
C SER A 53 -6.65 -19.32 11.09
N GLY A 54 -7.43 -18.71 12.00
CA GLY A 54 -7.66 -19.22 13.37
C GLY A 54 -6.65 -18.74 14.41
N ALA A 55 -5.92 -17.65 14.15
CA ALA A 55 -4.97 -17.06 15.07
C ALA A 55 -5.17 -15.53 15.20
N HIS A 56 -4.53 -14.92 16.18
CA HIS A 56 -4.38 -13.46 16.25
C HIS A 56 -2.94 -13.09 15.88
N LEU A 57 -2.75 -12.09 15.02
CA LEU A 57 -1.42 -11.67 14.54
C LEU A 57 -0.48 -11.38 15.73
N VAL A 58 -0.93 -10.59 16.70
CA VAL A 58 -0.15 -10.24 17.90
C VAL A 58 0.29 -11.49 18.66
N THR A 59 -0.60 -12.47 18.86
CA THR A 59 -0.26 -13.72 19.53
C THR A 59 0.78 -14.53 18.76
N ALA A 60 0.70 -14.55 17.43
CA ALA A 60 1.67 -15.25 16.60
C ALA A 60 3.05 -14.57 16.62
N LEU A 61 3.09 -13.23 16.54
CA LEU A 61 4.32 -12.45 16.65
C LEU A 61 4.97 -12.64 18.02
N ASN A 62 4.20 -12.52 19.11
CA ASN A 62 4.72 -12.71 20.47
C ASN A 62 5.32 -14.11 20.67
N LYS A 63 4.72 -15.15 20.09
CA LYS A 63 5.29 -16.53 20.12
C LYS A 63 6.63 -16.64 19.39
N ALA A 64 6.86 -15.78 18.40
CA ALA A 64 8.12 -15.67 17.68
C ALA A 64 9.10 -14.67 18.33
N GLY A 65 8.75 -14.07 19.47
CA GLY A 65 9.57 -13.05 20.14
C GLY A 65 9.56 -11.69 19.42
N LEU A 66 8.52 -11.42 18.62
CA LEU A 66 8.36 -10.19 17.84
C LEU A 66 7.22 -9.34 18.39
N GLU A 67 7.37 -8.02 18.29
CA GLU A 67 6.35 -7.04 18.64
C GLU A 67 6.03 -6.16 17.43
N LEU A 68 4.76 -5.77 17.28
CA LEU A 68 4.35 -4.82 16.26
C LEU A 68 4.40 -3.41 16.87
N ALA A 69 5.31 -2.59 16.39
CA ALA A 69 5.43 -1.18 16.76
C ALA A 69 5.06 -0.26 15.59
N GLU A 70 4.79 1.01 15.89
CA GLU A 70 4.67 2.04 14.85
C GLU A 70 6.01 2.17 14.11
N ALA A 71 5.95 2.19 12.78
CA ALA A 71 7.13 2.40 11.96
C ALA A 71 7.63 3.85 12.10
N PRO A 72 8.95 4.10 12.04
CA PRO A 72 9.45 5.46 11.97
C PRO A 72 8.89 6.18 10.73
N PRO A 73 8.76 7.52 10.76
CA PRO A 73 8.38 8.30 9.58
C PRO A 73 9.26 7.98 8.36
N ALA A 74 8.65 7.97 7.17
CA ALA A 74 9.40 7.78 5.95
C ALA A 74 10.36 8.95 5.72
N HIS A 75 11.64 8.66 5.48
CA HIS A 75 12.65 9.67 5.19
C HIS A 75 12.76 9.90 3.69
N HIS A 76 12.48 11.12 3.27
CA HIS A 76 12.57 11.57 1.89
C HIS A 76 13.74 12.54 1.75
N ARG A 77 14.51 12.36 0.68
CA ARG A 77 15.57 13.27 0.25
C ARG A 77 15.22 13.74 -1.15
N PHE A 78 15.11 15.06 -1.30
CA PHE A 78 14.69 15.69 -2.53
C PHE A 78 15.88 16.05 -3.42
N SER A 79 15.60 16.31 -4.69
CA SER A 79 16.61 16.67 -5.69
C SER A 79 17.33 17.99 -5.38
N ASP A 80 16.66 18.91 -4.66
CA ASP A 80 17.23 20.16 -4.17
C ASP A 80 18.14 19.99 -2.93
N GLY A 81 18.30 18.75 -2.46
CA GLY A 81 19.11 18.38 -1.30
C GLY A 81 18.39 18.49 0.05
N SER A 82 17.18 19.04 0.09
CA SER A 82 16.37 19.10 1.30
C SER A 82 15.88 17.70 1.70
N GLN A 83 15.52 17.57 2.99
CA GLN A 83 15.10 16.31 3.58
C GLN A 83 13.81 16.51 4.35
N PHE A 84 12.94 15.51 4.33
CA PHE A 84 11.67 15.56 5.02
C PHE A 84 11.31 14.19 5.60
N HIS A 85 10.83 14.21 6.84
CA HIS A 85 10.24 13.04 7.48
C HIS A 85 8.73 13.12 7.34
N LEU A 86 8.14 12.19 6.58
CA LEU A 86 6.71 12.10 6.38
C LEU A 86 6.13 11.07 7.36
N PRO A 87 5.34 11.48 8.37
CA PRO A 87 4.69 10.56 9.29
C PRO A 87 3.66 9.66 8.59
N ALA A 88 3.31 8.53 9.19
CA ALA A 88 2.28 7.65 8.63
C ALA A 88 0.86 8.21 8.82
N GLU A 89 0.58 8.84 9.97
CA GLU A 89 -0.76 9.29 10.34
C GLU A 89 -1.18 10.58 9.62
N ARG A 90 -2.41 10.62 9.09
CA ARG A 90 -2.98 11.75 8.31
C ARG A 90 -2.84 13.10 9.01
N GLY A 91 -3.18 13.18 10.29
CA GLY A 91 -3.08 14.43 11.06
C GLY A 91 -1.62 14.86 11.30
N ALA A 92 -0.74 13.90 11.59
CA ALA A 92 0.68 14.16 11.76
C ALA A 92 1.35 14.62 10.45
N GLN A 93 0.96 14.05 9.31
CA GLN A 93 1.36 14.53 7.99
C GLN A 93 0.96 15.99 7.78
N PHE A 94 -0.30 16.34 8.05
CA PHE A 94 -0.78 17.71 7.90
C PHE A 94 0.04 18.70 8.73
N HIS A 95 0.32 18.37 10.00
CA HIS A 95 1.13 19.22 10.87
C HIS A 95 2.59 19.32 10.41
N ALA A 96 3.22 18.19 10.05
CA ALA A 96 4.60 18.16 9.58
C ALA A 96 4.79 18.95 8.28
N ILE A 97 3.88 18.77 7.32
CA ILE A 97 3.90 19.50 6.05
C ILE A 97 3.60 20.99 6.28
N SER A 98 2.63 21.31 7.15
CA SER A 98 2.32 22.72 7.46
C SER A 98 3.53 23.45 8.03
N ALA A 99 4.30 22.78 8.90
CA ALA A 99 5.49 23.35 9.51
C ALA A 99 6.65 23.51 8.50
N ALA A 100 6.81 22.58 7.56
CA ALA A 100 7.92 22.59 6.60
C ALA A 100 7.64 23.42 5.34
N PHE A 101 6.40 23.42 4.85
CA PHE A 101 6.01 23.90 3.52
C PHE A 101 4.79 24.83 3.53
N GLY A 102 4.20 25.08 4.71
CA GLY A 102 3.03 25.94 4.87
C GLY A 102 1.70 25.19 4.79
N GLN A 103 0.68 25.81 5.39
CA GLN A 103 -0.64 25.18 5.56
C GLN A 103 -1.38 24.95 4.23
N GLU A 104 -1.15 25.80 3.23
CA GLU A 104 -1.74 25.60 1.90
C GLU A 104 -1.23 24.33 1.22
N GLU A 105 0.07 24.07 1.33
CA GLU A 105 0.67 22.86 0.76
C GLU A 105 0.20 21.61 1.51
N ALA A 106 0.06 21.69 2.83
CA ALA A 106 -0.53 20.62 3.63
C ALA A 106 -1.98 20.32 3.23
N ALA A 107 -2.76 21.34 2.89
CA ALA A 107 -4.10 21.17 2.36
C ALA A 107 -4.08 20.51 0.97
N ARG A 108 -3.19 20.95 0.06
CA ARG A 108 -3.02 20.31 -1.26
C ARG A 108 -2.66 18.83 -1.15
N TRP A 109 -1.75 18.49 -0.23
CA TRP A 109 -1.36 17.10 0.07
C TRP A 109 -2.54 16.28 0.57
N ARG A 110 -3.27 16.78 1.59
CA ARG A 110 -4.47 16.12 2.12
C ARG A 110 -5.48 15.86 1.01
N ASP A 111 -5.80 16.90 0.23
CA ASP A 111 -6.83 16.82 -0.82
C ASP A 111 -6.41 15.85 -1.94
N LEU A 112 -5.12 15.80 -2.29
CA LEU A 112 -4.60 14.77 -3.20
C LEU A 112 -4.85 13.36 -2.65
N LEU A 113 -4.50 13.11 -1.38
CA LEU A 113 -4.69 11.80 -0.78
C LEU A 113 -6.16 11.43 -0.61
N ASP A 114 -7.04 12.39 -0.38
CA ASP A 114 -8.48 12.16 -0.29
C ASP A 114 -9.08 11.86 -1.66
N ASP A 115 -8.61 12.53 -2.72
CA ASP A 115 -9.04 12.24 -4.09
C ASP A 115 -8.51 10.88 -4.62
N LEU A 116 -7.43 10.36 -4.05
CA LEU A 116 -6.95 9.00 -4.33
C LEU A 116 -7.81 7.91 -3.66
N MET A 117 -8.61 8.23 -2.63
CA MET A 117 -9.45 7.25 -1.95
C MET A 117 -10.54 6.64 -2.87
N PRO A 118 -11.29 7.42 -3.66
CA PRO A 118 -12.17 6.89 -4.70
C PRO A 118 -11.44 6.05 -5.75
N VAL A 119 -10.22 6.47 -6.15
CA VAL A 119 -9.41 5.73 -7.14
C VAL A 119 -9.04 4.35 -6.59
N TRP A 120 -8.65 4.26 -5.33
CA TRP A 120 -8.40 2.99 -4.64
C TRP A 120 -9.64 2.11 -4.58
N ALA A 121 -10.81 2.68 -4.27
CA ALA A 121 -12.06 1.93 -4.26
C ALA A 121 -12.43 1.36 -5.64
N ALA A 122 -12.24 2.15 -6.70
CA ALA A 122 -12.44 1.73 -8.08
C ALA A 122 -11.45 0.63 -8.48
N TYR A 123 -10.17 0.79 -8.13
CA TYR A 123 -9.13 -0.20 -8.38
C TYR A 123 -9.45 -1.54 -7.72
N ARG A 124 -9.90 -1.52 -6.46
CA ARG A 124 -10.35 -2.74 -5.78
C ARG A 124 -11.50 -3.42 -6.52
N ARG A 125 -12.51 -2.65 -6.92
CA ARG A 125 -13.69 -3.16 -7.64
C ARG A 125 -13.34 -3.78 -8.99
N HIS A 126 -12.47 -3.15 -9.77
CA HIS A 126 -12.22 -3.54 -11.16
C HIS A 126 -10.99 -4.45 -11.36
N ALA A 127 -10.04 -4.48 -10.41
CA ALA A 127 -8.77 -5.18 -10.58
C ALA A 127 -8.38 -6.14 -9.45
N LEU A 128 -8.65 -5.82 -8.18
CA LEU A 128 -8.21 -6.68 -7.07
C LEU A 128 -9.27 -7.70 -6.61
N GLU A 129 -10.52 -7.26 -6.46
CA GLU A 129 -11.58 -8.07 -5.83
C GLU A 129 -12.65 -8.49 -6.81
N GLY A 130 -12.95 -7.64 -7.80
CA GLY A 130 -13.96 -7.93 -8.81
C GLY A 130 -13.35 -8.34 -10.15
N THR A 131 -14.22 -8.92 -10.97
CA THR A 131 -13.92 -9.28 -12.37
C THR A 131 -14.61 -8.33 -13.35
N GLU A 132 -15.13 -7.19 -12.86
CA GLU A 132 -15.89 -6.25 -13.68
C GLU A 132 -14.91 -5.47 -14.57
N PRO A 133 -14.92 -5.69 -15.90
CA PRO A 133 -14.02 -4.97 -16.78
C PRO A 133 -14.39 -3.49 -16.85
N VAL A 134 -13.38 -2.64 -17.01
CA VAL A 134 -13.55 -1.21 -17.28
C VAL A 134 -14.07 -1.03 -18.71
N ARG A 135 -15.27 -0.48 -18.88
CA ARG A 135 -15.97 -0.36 -20.17
C ARG A 135 -16.33 1.06 -20.57
N THR A 136 -16.56 1.95 -19.60
CA THR A 136 -17.03 3.32 -19.88
C THR A 136 -15.91 4.35 -19.66
N SER A 137 -16.04 5.51 -20.30
CA SER A 137 -15.15 6.66 -20.03
C SER A 137 -15.18 7.06 -18.55
N ALA A 138 -16.37 7.09 -17.94
CA ALA A 138 -16.53 7.42 -16.53
C ALA A 138 -15.75 6.47 -15.60
N GLN A 139 -15.74 5.16 -15.87
CA GLN A 139 -14.93 4.20 -15.11
C GLN A 139 -13.44 4.40 -15.31
N ARG A 140 -13.02 4.76 -16.54
CA ARG A 140 -11.61 5.10 -16.82
C ARG A 140 -11.19 6.37 -16.08
N ASP A 141 -12.06 7.37 -16.02
CA ASP A 141 -11.83 8.61 -15.30
C ASP A 141 -11.79 8.38 -13.77
N GLU A 142 -12.66 7.51 -13.24
CA GLU A 142 -12.66 7.11 -11.81
C GLU A 142 -11.34 6.45 -11.41
N LEU A 143 -10.75 5.66 -12.32
CA LEU A 143 -9.44 5.03 -12.16
C LEU A 143 -8.27 5.96 -12.51
N TRP A 144 -8.50 7.23 -12.83
CA TRP A 144 -7.47 8.18 -13.27
C TRP A 144 -6.63 7.66 -14.47
N LEU A 145 -7.25 6.89 -15.38
CA LEU A 145 -6.59 6.38 -16.59
C LEU A 145 -6.48 7.43 -17.71
N THR A 146 -7.09 8.59 -17.52
CA THR A 146 -7.03 9.76 -18.40
C THR A 146 -6.16 10.88 -17.84
N ARG A 147 -5.57 10.65 -16.66
CA ARG A 147 -4.58 11.51 -16.00
C ARG A 147 -3.25 10.77 -15.93
N THR A 148 -2.20 11.50 -15.62
CA THR A 148 -0.86 10.96 -15.40
C THR A 148 -0.43 11.16 -13.94
N VAL A 149 0.63 10.47 -13.53
CA VAL A 149 1.28 10.72 -12.24
C VAL A 149 1.84 12.15 -12.18
N ALA A 150 2.31 12.70 -13.31
CA ALA A 150 2.69 14.10 -13.41
C ALA A 150 1.53 15.05 -13.08
N ASP A 151 0.31 14.77 -13.56
CA ASP A 151 -0.87 15.58 -13.24
C ASP A 151 -1.20 15.53 -11.73
N ALA A 152 -1.02 14.38 -11.08
CA ALA A 152 -1.18 14.24 -9.64
C ALA A 152 -0.11 15.03 -8.88
N ALA A 153 1.15 14.93 -9.30
CA ALA A 153 2.28 15.64 -8.70
C ALA A 153 2.18 17.16 -8.88
N ALA A 154 1.70 17.64 -10.03
CA ALA A 154 1.53 19.05 -10.36
C ALA A 154 0.51 19.79 -9.44
N ARG A 155 -0.24 19.06 -8.62
CA ARG A 155 -1.11 19.64 -7.58
C ARG A 155 -0.31 20.22 -6.40
N LEU A 156 0.95 19.83 -6.26
CA LEU A 156 1.86 20.27 -5.21
C LEU A 156 2.83 21.31 -5.80
N THR A 157 3.21 22.29 -4.99
CA THR A 157 4.08 23.41 -5.41
C THR A 157 5.48 23.33 -4.80
N THR A 158 5.73 22.31 -4.01
CA THR A 158 6.98 22.09 -3.25
C THR A 158 7.64 20.77 -3.63
N PRO A 159 8.85 20.47 -3.10
CA PRO A 159 9.52 19.19 -3.35
C PRO A 159 8.71 17.94 -2.97
N LEU A 160 7.61 18.07 -2.21
CA LEU A 160 6.66 16.96 -1.97
C LEU A 160 6.13 16.32 -3.25
N ALA A 161 6.08 17.07 -4.37
CA ALA A 161 5.74 16.52 -5.68
C ALA A 161 6.65 15.34 -6.09
N GLU A 162 7.92 15.36 -5.69
CA GLU A 162 8.87 14.26 -5.96
C GLU A 162 8.47 12.96 -5.26
N ILE A 163 7.80 13.02 -4.11
CA ILE A 163 7.26 11.82 -3.44
C ILE A 163 6.24 11.14 -4.35
N VAL A 164 5.32 11.91 -4.92
CA VAL A 164 4.29 11.40 -5.83
C VAL A 164 4.91 10.84 -7.11
N LEU A 165 5.91 11.53 -7.67
CA LEU A 165 6.62 11.06 -8.86
C LEU A 165 7.40 9.77 -8.61
N SER A 166 7.91 9.57 -7.39
CA SER A 166 8.73 8.40 -7.04
C SER A 166 7.95 7.08 -6.98
N VAL A 167 6.61 7.12 -6.86
CA VAL A 167 5.80 5.89 -6.74
C VAL A 167 5.58 5.18 -8.08
N ALA A 168 5.89 5.84 -9.20
CA ALA A 168 5.72 5.29 -10.54
C ALA A 168 7.03 5.30 -11.33
N PRO A 169 7.24 4.34 -12.24
CA PRO A 169 8.47 4.25 -13.03
C PRO A 169 8.64 5.44 -13.99
N THR A 170 7.54 6.05 -14.44
CA THR A 170 7.55 7.24 -15.30
C THR A 170 6.47 8.23 -14.86
N SER A 171 6.72 9.52 -15.03
CA SER A 171 5.75 10.58 -14.72
C SER A 171 4.53 10.54 -15.65
N THR A 172 4.67 9.97 -16.85
CA THR A 172 3.61 9.77 -17.83
C THR A 172 2.75 8.53 -17.58
N ALA A 173 3.10 7.71 -16.57
CA ALA A 173 2.26 6.58 -16.17
C ALA A 173 0.85 7.07 -15.80
N PRO A 174 -0.19 6.24 -16.00
CA PRO A 174 -1.55 6.60 -15.62
C PRO A 174 -1.62 7.06 -14.16
N GLY A 175 -2.49 8.02 -13.84
CA GLY A 175 -2.66 8.55 -12.48
C GLY A 175 -3.04 7.48 -11.46
N LEU A 176 -3.61 6.36 -11.92
CA LEU A 176 -3.78 5.14 -11.10
C LEU A 176 -2.50 4.70 -10.38
N ALA A 177 -1.35 4.83 -11.04
CA ALA A 177 -0.04 4.46 -10.50
C ALA A 177 0.44 5.39 -9.38
N ALA A 178 -0.27 6.48 -9.10
CA ALA A 178 -0.03 7.32 -7.92
C ALA A 178 -0.54 6.66 -6.61
N LEU A 179 -1.31 5.57 -6.70
CA LEU A 179 -1.66 4.77 -5.53
C LEU A 179 -0.41 4.05 -5.00
N PRO A 180 -0.07 4.20 -3.71
CA PRO A 180 0.98 3.40 -3.09
C PRO A 180 0.44 1.98 -2.89
N LEU A 181 0.78 1.07 -3.81
CA LEU A 181 0.43 -0.35 -3.76
C LEU A 181 1.50 -1.19 -3.06
#